data_AF-A0A934KEA1-F1
#
_entry.id   AF-A0A934KEA1-F1
#
_cell.length_a   1.000
_cell.length_b   1.000
_cell.length_c   1.000
_cell.angle_alpha   90.00
_cell.angle_beta   90.00
_cell.angle_gamma   90.00
#
_symmetry.space_group_name_H-M   'P 1'
#
loop_
_entity.id
_entity.type
_entity.pdbx_description
1 polymer ?
#
loop_
_entity_poly.entity_id
_entity_poly.type
_entity_poly.pdbx_seq_one_letter_code
_entity_poly.pdbx_strand_id
1 'polypeptide(L)'
;MNHAVAVAAAMVAAGIALGGGAIGAAIGDGLVGSAWIQGVSRQPELEGRLRTNMFLIVGLVEAMYFINLALGFVFIYAIGTPVS
;
A
#
# COMPACT_ATOMS: atom_id res chain seq x y z
N MET A 1 16.59 10.31 -24.90
CA MET A 1 16.42 8.94 -24.35
C MET A 1 15.51 8.18 -25.28
N ASN A 2 15.86 6.97 -25.70
CA ASN A 2 15.00 6.18 -26.59
C ASN A 2 13.68 5.88 -25.84
N HIS A 3 12.53 6.13 -26.46
CA HIS A 3 11.21 5.94 -25.85
C HIS A 3 11.06 4.55 -25.21
N ALA A 4 11.60 3.51 -25.88
CA ALA A 4 11.64 2.15 -25.35
C ALA A 4 12.37 2.02 -24.00
N VAL A 5 13.49 2.74 -23.82
CA VAL A 5 14.25 2.75 -22.56
C VAL A 5 13.46 3.48 -21.47
N ALA A 6 12.77 4.57 -21.82
CA ALA A 6 11.91 5.30 -20.89
C ALA A 6 10.74 4.43 -20.37
N VAL A 7 10.05 3.74 -21.28
CA VAL A 7 8.95 2.83 -20.97
C VAL A 7 9.43 1.68 -20.08
N ALA A 8 10.56 1.06 -20.41
CA ALA A 8 11.13 -0.03 -19.61
C ALA A 8 11.48 0.43 -18.19
N ALA A 9 12.11 1.60 -18.04
CA ALA A 9 12.43 2.17 -16.74
C ALA A 9 11.16 2.49 -15.93
N ALA A 10 10.11 3.03 -16.57
CA ALA A 10 8.84 3.33 -15.91
C ALA A 10 8.13 2.07 -15.40
N MET A 11 8.12 0.99 -16.19
CA MET A 11 7.53 -0.30 -15.80
C MET A 11 8.24 -0.89 -14.58
N VAL A 12 9.58 -0.85 -14.57
CA VAL A 12 10.38 -1.34 -13.43
C VAL A 12 10.14 -0.48 -12.19
N ALA A 13 10.16 0.85 -12.33
CA ALA A 13 9.91 1.76 -11.21
C ALA A 13 8.51 1.57 -10.61
N ALA A 14 7.48 1.44 -11.46
CA ALA A 14 6.12 1.15 -11.03
C ALA A 14 6.03 -0.21 -10.31
N GLY A 15 6.67 -1.26 -10.85
CA GLY A 15 6.71 -2.58 -10.21
C GLY A 15 7.36 -2.54 -8.83
N ILE A 16 8.47 -1.81 -8.66
CA ILE A 16 9.14 -1.64 -7.36
C ILE A 16 8.26 -0.86 -6.38
N ALA A 17 7.66 0.24 -6.81
CA ALA A 17 6.80 1.05 -5.95
C ALA A 17 5.57 0.27 -5.47
N LEU A 18 4.89 -0.45 -6.37
CA LEU A 18 3.73 -1.28 -6.05
C LEU A 18 4.11 -2.48 -5.18
N GLY A 19 5.20 -3.18 -5.52
CA GLY A 19 5.68 -4.33 -4.76
C GLY A 19 6.11 -3.93 -3.34
N GLY A 20 6.87 -2.84 -3.20
CA GLY A 20 7.26 -2.29 -1.91
C GLY A 20 6.06 -1.85 -1.08
N GLY A 21 5.10 -1.17 -1.70
CA GLY A 21 3.83 -0.80 -1.06
C GLY A 21 3.05 -2.02 -0.56
N ALA A 22 2.91 -3.06 -1.39
CA ALA A 22 2.18 -4.27 -1.03
C ALA A 22 2.83 -5.03 0.13
N ILE A 23 4.16 -5.09 0.16
CA ILE A 23 4.90 -5.70 1.28
C ILE A 23 4.66 -4.89 2.57
N GLY A 24 4.74 -3.56 2.50
CA GLY A 24 4.48 -2.69 3.64
C GLY A 24 3.06 -2.86 4.17
N ALA A 25 2.06 -2.91 3.29
CA ALA A 25 0.66 -3.12 3.64
C ALA A 25 0.43 -4.48 4.31
N ALA A 26 0.87 -5.57 3.67
CA ALA A 26 0.70 -6.92 4.18
C ALA A 26 1.32 -7.10 5.58
N ILE A 27 2.52 -6.55 5.81
CA ILE A 27 3.18 -6.61 7.12
C ILE A 27 2.44 -5.72 8.13
N GLY A 28 2.10 -4.48 7.75
CA GLY A 28 1.40 -3.54 8.62
C GLY A 28 0.05 -4.06 9.10
N ASP A 29 -0.78 -4.53 8.19
CA ASP A 29 -2.11 -5.07 8.50
C ASP A 29 -2.02 -6.39 9.26
N GLY A 30 -1.06 -7.25 8.94
CA GLY A 30 -0.80 -8.47 9.68
C GLY A 30 -0.44 -8.19 11.15
N LEU A 31 0.43 -7.21 11.40
CA LEU A 31 0.80 -6.80 12.76
C LEU A 31 -0.39 -6.22 13.53
N VAL A 32 -1.15 -5.30 12.90
CA VAL A 32 -2.32 -4.68 13.53
C VAL A 32 -3.41 -5.71 13.81
N GLY A 33 -3.72 -6.59 12.84
CA GLY A 33 -4.69 -7.67 13.00
C GLY A 33 -4.30 -8.64 14.11
N SER A 34 -3.03 -9.04 14.18
CA SER A 34 -2.54 -9.92 15.25
C SER A 34 -2.63 -9.28 16.64
N ALA A 35 -2.35 -7.98 16.76
CA ALA A 35 -2.45 -7.24 18.01
C ALA A 35 -3.92 -7.06 18.43
N TRP A 36 -4.81 -6.80 17.47
CA TRP A 36 -6.25 -6.70 17.72
C TRP A 36 -6.83 -8.03 18.22
N ILE A 37 -6.54 -9.16 17.56
CA ILE A 37 -6.99 -10.50 17.99
C ILE A 37 -6.49 -10.82 19.41
N GLN A 38 -5.21 -10.57 19.70
CA GLN A 38 -4.65 -10.78 21.03
C GLN A 38 -5.27 -9.85 22.10
N GLY A 39 -5.57 -8.61 21.74
CA GLY A 39 -6.22 -7.66 22.63
C GLY A 39 -7.64 -8.07 22.99
N VAL A 40 -8.46 -8.39 21.97
CA VAL A 40 -9.87 -8.78 22.14
C VAL A 40 -9.99 -10.12 22.87
N SER A 41 -9.12 -11.09 22.57
CA SER A 41 -9.12 -12.38 23.28
C SER A 41 -8.75 -12.27 24.76
N ARG A 42 -7.93 -11.28 25.15
CA ARG A 42 -7.58 -11.02 26.56
C ARG A 42 -8.62 -10.17 27.29
N GLN A 43 -9.21 -9.19 26.59
CA GLN A 43 -10.15 -8.20 27.14
C GLN A 43 -11.29 -7.94 26.16
N PRO A 44 -12.31 -8.82 26.11
CA PRO A 44 -13.44 -8.70 25.18
C PRO A 44 -14.21 -7.38 25.32
N GLU A 45 -14.27 -6.82 26.53
CA GLU A 45 -14.92 -5.54 26.83
C GLU A 45 -14.28 -4.35 26.10
N LEU A 46 -13.04 -4.48 25.62
CA LEU A 46 -12.34 -3.44 24.88
C LEU A 46 -12.53 -3.53 23.36
N GLU A 47 -13.26 -4.53 22.84
CA GLU A 47 -13.37 -4.78 21.40
C GLU A 47 -13.75 -3.53 20.60
N GLY A 48 -14.77 -2.79 21.04
CA GLY A 48 -15.23 -1.59 20.34
C GLY A 48 -14.13 -0.51 20.20
N ARG A 49 -13.35 -0.30 21.26
CA ARG A 49 -12.23 0.66 21.26
C ARG A 49 -11.07 0.14 20.41
N LEU A 50 -10.69 -1.12 20.58
CA LEU A 50 -9.61 -1.74 19.81
C LEU A 50 -9.92 -1.78 18.32
N ARG A 51 -11.17 -2.05 17.93
CA ARG A 51 -11.62 -2.04 16.53
C ARG A 51 -11.50 -0.66 15.89
N THR A 52 -11.85 0.40 16.63
CA THR A 52 -11.69 1.79 16.14
C THR A 52 -10.23 2.12 15.88
N ASN A 53 -9.34 1.77 16.82
CA ASN A 53 -7.90 1.97 16.66
C ASN A 53 -7.33 1.12 15.51
N MET A 54 -7.78 -0.13 15.38
CA MET A 54 -7.39 -1.02 14.29
C MET A 54 -7.71 -0.38 12.93
N PHE A 55 -8.94 0.08 12.71
CA PHE A 55 -9.31 0.73 11.45
C PHE A 55 -8.56 2.03 11.18
N LEU A 56 -8.24 2.82 12.21
CA LEU A 56 -7.43 4.01 12.04
C LEU A 56 -6.03 3.64 11.51
N ILE A 57 -5.40 2.62 12.10
CA ILE A 57 -4.05 2.21 11.69
C ILE A 57 -4.08 1.53 10.31
N VAL A 58 -5.02 0.60 10.06
CA VAL A 58 -5.21 0.00 8.74
C VAL A 58 -5.47 1.07 7.69
N GLY A 59 -6.29 2.09 7.99
CA GLY A 59 -6.52 3.21 7.09
C GLY A 59 -5.24 3.99 6.74
N LEU A 60 -4.31 4.15 7.69
CA LEU A 60 -3.01 4.78 7.44
C LEU A 60 -2.09 3.89 6.60
N VAL A 61 -2.08 2.58 6.86
CA VAL A 61 -1.32 1.58 6.09
C VAL A 61 -1.80 1.55 4.64
N GLU A 62 -3.11 1.45 4.44
CA GLU A 62 -3.75 1.45 3.12
C GLU A 62 -3.56 2.80 2.41
N ALA A 63 -3.62 3.93 3.11
CA ALA A 63 -3.35 5.23 2.51
C ALA A 63 -1.95 5.28 1.86
N MET A 64 -0.93 4.74 2.52
CA MET A 64 0.42 4.65 1.95
C MET A 64 0.46 3.74 0.72
N TYR A 65 -0.24 2.61 0.77
CA TYR A 65 -0.36 1.70 -0.38
C TYR A 65 -1.03 2.37 -1.58
N PHE A 66 -2.17 3.04 -1.37
CA PHE A 66 -2.90 3.73 -2.44
C PHE A 66 -2.14 4.92 -3.01
N ILE A 67 -1.32 5.62 -2.22
CA ILE A 67 -0.40 6.65 -2.74
C ILE A 67 0.61 6.02 -3.70
N ASN A 68 1.22 4.88 -3.32
CA ASN A 68 2.13 4.15 -4.20
C ASN A 68 1.41 3.62 -5.46
N LEU A 69 0.16 3.18 -5.33
CA LEU A 69 -0.67 2.76 -6.46
C LEU A 69 -0.90 3.89 -7.45
N ALA A 70 -1.29 5.07 -6.94
CA ALA A 70 -1.49 6.25 -7.77
C ALA A 70 -0.20 6.67 -8.51
N LEU A 71 0.94 6.69 -7.81
CA LEU A 71 2.24 6.98 -8.43
C LEU A 71 2.63 5.93 -9.48
N GLY A 72 2.34 4.65 -9.23
CA GLY A 72 2.54 3.57 -10.20
C GLY A 72 1.77 3.82 -11.49
N PHE A 73 0.48 4.20 -11.39
CA PHE A 73 -0.32 4.56 -12.57
C PHE A 73 0.23 5.80 -13.29
N VAL A 74 0.71 6.81 -12.56
CA VAL A 74 1.35 7.99 -13.16
C VAL A 74 2.58 7.60 -13.97
N PHE A 75 3.48 6.76 -13.43
CA PHE A 75 4.66 6.33 -14.18
C PHE A 75 4.30 5.55 -15.44
N ILE A 76 3.32 4.66 -15.36
CA ILE A 76 2.88 3.86 -16.52
C ILE A 76 2.21 4.74 -17.57
N TYR A 77 1.31 5.63 -17.18
CA TYR A 77 0.51 6.41 -18.11
C TYR A 77 1.27 7.60 -18.70
N ALA A 78 2.00 8.36 -17.88
CA ALA A 78 2.70 9.56 -18.33
C ALA A 78 3.97 9.26 -19.14
N ILE A 79 4.59 8.08 -18.96
CA ILE A 79 5.82 7.69 -19.65
C ILE A 79 5.53 6.63 -20.74
N GLY A 80 4.48 5.83 -20.58
CA GLY A 80 4.13 4.75 -21.49
C GLY A 80 3.27 5.15 -22.69
N THR A 81 2.59 6.30 -22.63
CA THR A 81 1.79 6.79 -23.76
C THR A 81 2.65 7.63 -24.70
N PRO A 82 2.66 7.34 -26.02
CA PRO A 82 3.30 8.23 -26.97
C PRO A 82 2.53 9.54 -26.98
N VAL A 83 3.18 10.64 -26.57
CA VAL A 83 2.65 11.98 -26.81
C VAL A 83 2.68 12.16 -28.32
N SER A 84 1.50 12.18 -28.93
CA SER A 84 1.30 12.43 -30.36
C SER A 84 2.01 13.70 -30.82
#